data_AF-A0AAV1Z4V2-F1
#
_entry.id   AF-A0AAV1Z4V2-F1
#
_cell.length_a   1.000
_cell.length_b   1.000
_cell.length_c   1.000
_cell.angle_alpha   90.00
_cell.angle_beta   90.00
_cell.angle_gamma   90.00
#
_symmetry.space_group_name_H-M   'P 1'
#
loop_
_entity.id
_entity.type
_entity.pdbx_description
1 polymer ?
#
loop_
_entity_poly.entity_id
_entity_poly.type
_entity_poly.pdbx_seq_one_letter_code
_entity_poly.pdbx_strand_id
1 'polypeptide(L)'
;MGCSEYGIVLHELLHAIGFPHEHNRPDRSDYIIIKWSSIIHGNEDQFQKLRLNQYEWIDFDIDYESIMMYDSYAFSRNGRITIQRKDGGLIDENKELSEMDIEKLNLL
;
A
#
# COMPACT_ATOMS: atom_id res chain seq x y z
N MET A 1 -6.21 -19.88 -14.18
CA MET A 1 -5.96 -18.44 -14.37
C MET A 1 -6.93 -17.72 -13.46
N GLY A 2 -6.51 -17.53 -12.22
CA GLY A 2 -7.38 -17.13 -11.10
C GLY A 2 -7.26 -15.62 -10.84
N CYS A 3 -8.25 -15.03 -10.17
CA CYS A 3 -8.31 -13.58 -9.90
C CYS A 3 -7.01 -12.99 -9.29
N SER A 4 -6.20 -13.79 -8.59
CA SER A 4 -4.87 -13.36 -8.11
C SER A 4 -3.92 -12.93 -9.23
N GLU A 5 -3.90 -13.61 -10.39
CA GLU A 5 -3.05 -13.22 -11.51
C GLU A 5 -3.51 -11.88 -12.11
N TYR A 6 -4.83 -11.65 -12.16
CA TYR A 6 -5.40 -10.41 -12.67
C TYR A 6 -5.07 -9.21 -11.76
N GLY A 7 -5.26 -9.35 -10.45
CA GLY A 7 -4.92 -8.30 -9.49
C GLY A 7 -3.43 -7.94 -9.51
N ILE A 8 -2.54 -8.93 -9.63
CA ILE A 8 -1.10 -8.69 -9.77
C ILE A 8 -0.81 -7.89 -11.05
N VAL A 9 -1.42 -8.25 -12.18
CA VAL A 9 -1.22 -7.51 -13.44
C VAL A 9 -1.67 -6.06 -13.31
N LEU A 10 -2.79 -5.80 -12.63
CA LEU A 10 -3.25 -4.44 -12.36
C LEU A 10 -2.29 -3.67 -11.45
N HIS A 11 -1.82 -4.28 -10.35
CA HIS A 11 -0.84 -3.66 -9.44
C HIS A 11 0.44 -3.22 -10.17
N GLU A 12 1.00 -4.11 -10.99
CA GLU A 12 2.21 -3.80 -11.77
C GLU A 12 1.94 -2.76 -12.87
N LEU A 13 0.73 -2.74 -13.45
CA LEU A 13 0.34 -1.72 -14.40
C LEU A 13 0.27 -0.34 -13.73
N LEU A 14 -0.29 -0.22 -12.53
CA LEU A 14 -0.31 1.04 -11.77
C LEU A 14 1.11 1.52 -11.44
N HIS A 15 2.02 0.63 -11.04
CA HIS A 15 3.45 0.99 -10.90
C HIS A 15 4.02 1.56 -12.20
N ALA A 16 3.72 0.94 -13.34
CA ALA A 16 4.20 1.41 -14.64
C ALA A 16 3.63 2.78 -15.06
N ILE A 17 2.40 3.10 -14.63
CA ILE A 17 1.77 4.41 -14.83
C ILE A 17 2.40 5.46 -13.90
N GLY A 18 2.91 5.05 -12.74
CA GLY A 18 3.61 5.93 -11.80
C GLY A 18 3.00 5.98 -10.41
N PHE A 19 2.09 5.07 -10.07
CA PHE A 19 1.50 5.00 -8.74
C PHE A 19 2.48 4.30 -7.79
N PRO A 20 2.95 4.98 -6.74
CA PRO A 20 3.68 4.30 -5.68
C PRO A 20 2.71 3.53 -4.77
N HIS A 21 3.27 2.65 -3.94
CA HIS A 21 2.52 1.99 -2.88
C HIS A 21 1.86 2.99 -1.92
N GLU A 22 0.60 2.73 -1.57
CA GLU A 22 -0.20 3.62 -0.72
C GLU A 22 0.35 3.68 0.71
N HIS A 23 0.92 2.58 1.22
CA HIS A 23 1.60 2.59 2.51
C HIS A 23 2.96 3.31 2.47
N ASN A 24 3.47 3.78 1.34
CA ASN A 24 4.70 4.59 1.29
C ASN A 24 4.41 6.10 1.34
N ARG A 25 3.14 6.49 1.44
CA ARG A 25 2.71 7.88 1.58
C ARG A 25 3.51 8.69 2.63
N PRO A 26 3.81 9.98 2.37
CA PRO A 26 4.49 10.85 3.34
C PRO A 26 3.73 11.00 4.68
N ASP A 27 2.41 11.14 4.61
CA ASP A 27 1.46 11.34 5.71
C ASP A 27 0.98 10.02 6.35
N ARG A 28 1.36 8.85 5.82
CA ARG A 28 0.88 7.54 6.29
C ARG A 28 0.92 7.33 7.81
N SER A 29 1.85 7.99 8.51
CA SER A 29 1.99 7.84 9.97
C SER A 29 0.81 8.42 10.74
N ASP A 30 -0.07 9.14 10.08
CA ASP A 30 -1.33 9.61 10.64
C ASP A 30 -2.40 8.53 10.62
N TYR A 31 -2.22 7.49 9.80
CA TYR A 31 -3.24 6.49 9.47
C TYR A 31 -2.83 5.05 9.80
N ILE A 32 -1.55 4.69 9.60
CA ILE A 32 -1.01 3.34 9.82
C ILE A 32 0.24 3.34 10.70
N ILE A 33 0.48 2.18 11.31
CA ILE A 33 1.62 1.88 12.17
C ILE A 33 2.41 0.76 11.53
N ILE A 34 3.70 1.01 11.28
CA ILE A 34 4.64 0.01 10.78
C ILE A 34 5.33 -0.67 11.97
N LYS A 35 5.15 -1.99 12.10
CA LYS A 35 5.78 -2.84 13.12
C LYS A 35 7.12 -3.36 12.61
N TRP A 36 8.12 -2.49 12.60
CA TRP A 36 9.47 -2.78 12.09
C TRP A 36 10.09 -4.08 12.59
N SER A 37 9.87 -4.43 13.86
CA SER A 37 10.38 -5.69 14.45
C SER A 37 9.79 -6.97 13.85
N SER A 38 8.69 -6.87 13.12
CA SER A 38 8.02 -8.00 12.44
C SER A 38 8.48 -8.17 10.99
N ILE A 39 9.18 -7.19 10.42
CA ILE A 39 9.60 -7.19 9.01
C ILE A 39 10.82 -8.11 8.82
N ILE A 40 10.86 -8.83 7.70
CA ILE A 40 12.03 -9.63 7.28
C ILE A 40 13.25 -8.71 7.18
N HIS A 41 14.34 -9.12 7.84
CA HIS A 41 15.57 -8.34 7.83
C HIS A 41 16.07 -8.13 6.39
N GLY A 42 16.40 -6.89 6.04
CA GLY A 42 16.81 -6.48 4.70
C GLY A 42 15.67 -5.99 3.80
N ASN A 43 14.41 -6.04 4.25
CA ASN A 43 13.24 -5.50 3.51
C ASN A 43 12.67 -4.23 4.15
N GLU A 44 13.37 -3.61 5.10
CA GLU A 44 12.92 -2.38 5.75
C GLU A 44 12.83 -1.18 4.79
N ASP A 45 13.52 -1.24 3.65
CA ASP A 45 13.47 -0.27 2.56
C ASP A 45 12.09 -0.24 1.86
N GLN A 46 11.43 -1.39 1.72
CA GLN A 46 10.09 -1.54 1.12
C GLN A 46 9.01 -0.75 1.88
N PHE A 47 9.27 -0.45 3.14
CA PHE A 47 8.39 0.30 4.01
C PHE A 47 8.87 1.72 4.22
N GLN A 48 9.81 2.28 3.47
CA GLN A 48 10.22 3.68 3.68
C GLN A 48 9.19 4.66 3.13
N LYS A 49 9.00 5.78 3.83
CA LYS A 49 8.15 6.84 3.31
C LYS A 49 8.78 7.48 2.08
N LEU A 50 7.95 7.81 1.11
CA LEU A 50 8.28 8.75 0.04
C LEU A 50 8.27 10.18 0.58
N ARG A 51 9.00 11.05 -0.11
CA ARG A 51 8.96 12.50 0.14
C ARG A 51 7.71 13.10 -0.50
N LEU A 52 7.27 14.26 -0.01
CA LEU A 52 6.11 14.96 -0.55
C LEU A 52 6.20 15.22 -2.06
N ASN A 53 7.40 15.53 -2.57
CA ASN A 53 7.62 15.74 -4.00
C ASN A 53 7.73 14.44 -4.83
N GLN A 54 7.57 13.27 -4.20
CA GLN A 54 7.61 11.95 -4.84
C GLN A 54 6.24 11.24 -4.76
N TYR A 55 5.22 11.90 -4.21
CA TYR A 55 3.89 11.35 -4.06
C TYR A 55 2.86 12.40 -4.45
N GLU A 56 2.21 12.19 -5.60
CA GLU A 56 1.34 13.17 -6.25
C GLU A 56 -0.06 13.25 -5.60
N TRP A 57 -0.54 12.15 -5.02
CA TRP A 57 -1.92 12.00 -4.56
C TRP A 57 -2.16 12.41 -3.10
N ILE A 58 -1.36 13.33 -2.57
CA ILE A 58 -1.39 13.69 -1.14
C ILE A 58 -2.72 14.33 -0.71
N ASP A 59 -3.43 14.96 -1.65
CA ASP A 59 -4.72 15.61 -1.40
C ASP A 59 -5.88 14.61 -1.27
N PHE A 60 -5.66 13.33 -1.63
CA PHE A 60 -6.60 12.25 -1.37
C PHE A 60 -6.39 11.68 0.02
N ASP A 61 -7.48 11.26 0.68
CA ASP A 61 -7.40 10.45 1.89
C ASP A 61 -6.65 9.14 1.63
N ILE A 62 -6.11 8.54 2.69
CA ILE A 62 -5.49 7.22 2.57
C ILE A 62 -6.53 6.18 2.13
N ASP A 63 -6.15 5.35 1.17
CA ASP A 63 -7.00 4.28 0.70
C ASP A 63 -6.51 2.90 1.17
N TYR A 64 -7.18 2.36 2.20
CA TYR A 64 -6.87 1.02 2.70
C TYR A 64 -7.27 -0.10 1.73
N GLU A 65 -8.17 0.17 0.79
CA GLU A 65 -8.69 -0.79 -0.20
C GLU A 65 -7.96 -0.68 -1.54
N SER A 66 -7.03 0.28 -1.68
CA SER A 66 -6.20 0.44 -2.87
C SER A 66 -5.46 -0.85 -3.18
N ILE A 67 -5.41 -1.21 -4.46
CA ILE A 67 -4.59 -2.32 -4.94
C ILE A 67 -3.09 -2.06 -4.67
N MET A 68 -2.71 -0.81 -4.41
CA MET A 68 -1.35 -0.38 -4.09
C MET A 68 -1.05 -0.40 -2.59
N MET A 69 -2.01 -0.76 -1.74
CA MET A 69 -1.83 -0.93 -0.30
C MET A 69 -1.31 -2.34 0.02
N TYR A 70 -0.23 -2.44 0.79
CA TYR A 70 0.20 -3.72 1.35
C TYR A 70 -0.74 -4.20 2.45
N ASP A 71 -0.99 -5.51 2.46
CA ASP A 71 -1.75 -6.17 3.52
C ASP A 71 -0.98 -6.14 4.86
N SER A 72 -1.71 -6.45 5.93
CA SER A 72 -1.19 -6.40 7.31
C SER A 72 0.02 -7.29 7.59
N TYR A 73 0.28 -8.30 6.76
CA TYR A 73 1.29 -9.33 6.96
C TYR A 73 2.39 -9.30 5.88
N ALA A 74 2.35 -8.33 4.97
CA ALA A 74 3.35 -8.15 3.94
C ALA A 74 4.77 -8.15 4.54
N PHE A 75 5.67 -8.94 3.94
CA PHE A 75 7.06 -9.13 4.37
C PHE A 75 7.22 -9.49 5.86
N SER A 76 6.25 -10.21 6.45
CA SER A 76 6.35 -10.66 7.83
C SER A 76 7.37 -11.79 7.99
N ARG A 77 8.26 -11.66 8.97
CA ARG A 77 9.29 -12.67 9.29
C ARG A 77 8.79 -13.82 10.16
N ASN A 78 7.63 -13.64 10.80
CA ASN A 78 7.14 -14.55 11.84
C ASN A 78 5.61 -14.67 11.86
N GLY A 79 4.95 -14.33 10.75
CA GLY A 79 3.48 -14.33 10.63
C GLY A 79 2.78 -13.29 11.50
N ARG A 80 3.51 -12.33 12.08
CA ARG A 80 2.93 -11.21 12.83
C ARG A 80 2.71 -10.02 11.92
N ILE A 81 1.75 -9.20 12.32
CA ILE A 81 1.41 -7.95 11.65
C ILE A 81 2.66 -7.08 11.45
N THR A 82 2.86 -6.58 10.24
CA THR A 82 3.86 -5.58 9.82
C THR A 82 3.23 -4.21 9.60
N ILE A 83 1.99 -4.14 9.12
CA ILE A 83 1.22 -2.90 8.95
C ILE A 83 -0.10 -3.01 9.72
N GLN A 84 -0.43 -2.00 10.54
CA GLN A 84 -1.71 -1.94 11.24
C GLN A 84 -2.33 -0.56 11.10
N ARG A 85 -3.66 -0.48 10.92
CA ARG A 85 -4.38 0.79 10.99
C ARG A 85 -4.29 1.39 12.39
N LYS A 86 -4.29 2.72 12.50
CA LYS A 86 -4.25 3.41 13.80
C LYS A 86 -5.46 3.14 14.68
N ASP A 87 -6.61 2.86 14.08
CA ASP A 87 -7.82 2.45 14.79
C ASP A 87 -7.78 0.98 15.28
N GLY A 88 -6.68 0.27 15.00
CA GLY A 88 -6.47 -1.12 15.37
C GLY A 88 -6.88 -2.13 14.30
N GLY A 89 -7.54 -1.68 13.22
CA GLY A 89 -7.97 -2.52 12.11
C GLY A 89 -6.82 -3.16 11.34
N LEU A 90 -7.13 -4.29 10.70
CA LEU A 90 -6.27 -4.92 9.72
C LEU A 90 -6.59 -4.39 8.32
N ILE A 91 -5.59 -4.48 7.46
CA ILE A 91 -5.66 -4.29 6.02
C ILE A 91 -5.57 -5.67 5.38
N ASP A 92 -6.52 -5.99 4.51
CA ASP A 92 -6.59 -7.23 3.75
C ASP A 92 -5.82 -7.11 2.42
N GLU A 93 -5.58 -8.23 1.75
CA GLU A 93 -5.00 -8.25 0.41
C GLU A 93 -6.05 -7.78 -0.62
N ASN A 94 -5.80 -6.65 -1.26
CA ASN A 94 -6.67 -6.08 -2.29
C ASN A 94 -6.30 -6.63 -3.68
N LYS A 95 -7.31 -7.06 -4.46
CA LYS A 95 -7.13 -7.74 -5.77
C LYS A 95 -7.78 -7.02 -6.95
N GLU A 96 -8.47 -5.93 -6.67
CA GLU A 96 -9.22 -5.12 -7.61
C GLU A 96 -8.87 -3.65 -7.39
N LEU A 97 -9.13 -2.81 -8.38
CA LEU A 97 -8.99 -1.36 -8.23
C LEU A 97 -10.05 -0.88 -7.24
N SER A 98 -9.65 -0.08 -6.27
CA SER A 98 -10.60 0.66 -5.46
C SER A 98 -11.29 1.75 -6.29
N GLU A 99 -12.38 2.31 -5.78
CA GLU A 99 -13.00 3.49 -6.40
C GLU A 99 -12.02 4.67 -6.49
N MET A 100 -11.15 4.82 -5.47
CA MET A 100 -10.17 5.91 -5.43
C MET A 100 -8.98 5.66 -6.38
N ASP A 101 -8.55 4.40 -6.60
CA ASP A 101 -7.57 4.06 -7.63
C ASP A 101 -8.10 4.50 -9.01
N ILE A 102 -9.37 4.22 -9.30
CA ILE A 102 -10.05 4.62 -10.55
C ILE A 102 -10.16 6.14 -10.66
N GLU A 103 -10.51 6.82 -9.57
CA GLU A 103 -10.60 8.28 -9.55
C GLU A 103 -9.25 8.94 -9.85
N LYS A 104 -8.18 8.51 -9.16
CA LYS A 104 -6.80 8.98 -9.42
C LYS A 104 -6.38 8.73 -10.88
N LEU A 105 -6.67 7.54 -11.43
CA LEU A 105 -6.38 7.22 -12.83
C LEU A 105 -7.10 8.15 -13.83
N ASN A 106 -8.33 8.59 -13.53
CA ASN A 106 -9.10 9.50 -14.38
C ASN A 106 -8.61 10.96 -14.34
N LEU A 107 -7.70 11.30 -13.41
CA LEU A 107 -7.14 12.65 -13.24
C LEU A 107 -5.77 12.83 -13.92
N LEU A 108 -5.20 11.76 -14.47
CA LEU A 108 -3.98 11.80 -15.30
C LEU A 108 -4.25 12.46 -16.66
#